data_AF-A0A662YH65-F1
#
_entry.id   AF-A0A662YH65-F1
#
_cell.length_a   1.000
_cell.length_b   1.000
_cell.length_c   1.000
_cell.angle_alpha   90.00
_cell.angle_beta   90.00
_cell.angle_gamma   90.00
#
_symmetry.space_group_name_H-M   'P 1'
#
loop_
_entity.id
_entity.type
_entity.pdbx_description
1 polymer ?
#
loop_
_entity_poly.entity_id
_entity_poly.type
_entity_poly.pdbx_seq_one_letter_code
_entity_poly.pdbx_strand_id
1 'polypeptide(L)'
;MQLNQQMLLSLAIPKIPRRVARPTPPRDAAAINAEPPRRSERQCVKRHYRKAAAAEAEQRRQQQERADATAQLERRRLKRERDAAVVVEQEQRRLTRQKLKRAQELAREEKTLSQLTWQLQQSLEHVKNERQSQWSVERAERERQLQWSLEGAEIERQRQLKRPKGEPPSPLDLPFVNPAETASPFSGIVPAMSIDTTTKRGGRKKYTALEIRSVIRQFVIDENEATRPITAAIIASHVAKVLQKEKLIPVRSMRRLLRRMGLFHIRGKNRNYLAEREHNVVFRAAYLQKKLDNRDSNKNPVRPEVFLDESYVNVNHVAGKTWLTEDKVRKSKSGRGPRICIVAAGIITCPANLCDGSSTRARNDIQGAFVEGSIVHWNSASKKRKSADDDDYHGNFNAELFESWFEKLCATLEVKHGPCNIHMDGASYHKRLTNPSPNKSWLKPAIQNWLEDHGILYEPRDVIAQLLERVNLHRPVPIYEAQKTATKHGHLLYFTPPYHPELQPIELVWGLIKNRIALNRASNATDLNKKVAEELGKVTPENWCKYYRHVQKFENKYLKALDDCPLISDVEGSEEEGEDADSSDEEDDEVIHYSF
;
A
#
# COMPACT_ATOMS: atom_id res chain seq x y z
N MET A 1 -31.46 28.67 3.44
CA MET A 1 -32.27 28.32 4.63
C MET A 1 -33.63 27.78 4.18
N GLN A 2 -33.75 26.48 3.84
CA GLN A 2 -35.05 25.91 3.47
C GLN A 2 -35.09 24.36 3.55
N LEU A 3 -34.47 23.80 4.59
CA LEU A 3 -34.36 22.34 4.75
C LEU A 3 -34.26 21.93 6.23
N ASN A 4 -35.04 22.58 7.10
CA ASN A 4 -35.00 22.34 8.55
C ASN A 4 -36.37 22.45 9.24
N GLN A 5 -37.44 21.98 8.57
CA GLN A 5 -38.82 22.07 9.07
C GLN A 5 -39.61 20.75 8.97
N GLN A 6 -38.91 19.60 8.91
CA GLN A 6 -39.54 18.26 8.84
C GLN A 6 -39.10 17.28 9.95
N MET A 7 -38.42 17.76 11.00
CA MET A 7 -38.01 16.96 12.17
C MET A 7 -38.59 17.45 13.52
N LEU A 8 -39.77 18.09 13.53
CA LEU A 8 -40.40 18.59 14.77
C LEU A 8 -41.90 18.24 14.94
N LEU A 9 -42.35 17.10 14.38
CA LEU A 9 -43.75 16.65 14.48
C LEU A 9 -43.93 15.14 14.78
N SER A 10 -43.10 14.56 15.65
CA SER A 10 -43.27 13.17 16.13
C SER A 10 -43.33 12.99 17.65
N LEU A 11 -43.40 14.10 18.42
CA LEU A 11 -43.59 14.06 19.88
C LEU A 11 -45.08 13.85 20.27
N ALA A 12 -45.62 12.69 19.89
CA ALA A 12 -46.93 12.22 20.36
C ALA A 12 -46.76 10.93 21.18
N ILE A 13 -46.77 11.06 22.51
CA ILE A 13 -46.69 9.92 23.44
C ILE A 13 -47.97 9.09 23.33
N PRO A 14 -47.92 7.78 22.98
CA PRO A 14 -49.09 6.93 23.00
C PRO A 14 -49.63 6.77 24.42
N LYS A 15 -50.89 7.15 24.64
CA LYS A 15 -51.57 6.90 25.93
C LYS A 15 -51.78 5.40 26.12
N ILE A 16 -51.19 4.83 27.17
CA ILE A 16 -51.38 3.44 27.57
C ILE A 16 -52.87 3.21 27.90
N PRO A 17 -53.58 2.25 27.27
CA PRO A 17 -54.99 2.01 27.55
C PRO A 17 -55.19 1.43 28.95
N ARG A 18 -56.18 1.98 29.69
CA ARG A 18 -56.58 1.49 31.01
C ARG A 18 -57.54 0.30 30.88
N ARG A 19 -57.38 -0.69 31.79
CA ARG A 19 -58.32 -1.78 32.13
C ARG A 19 -58.77 -2.69 30.96
N VAL A 20 -58.09 -3.84 30.85
CA VAL A 20 -58.72 -5.06 30.31
C VAL A 20 -59.79 -5.53 31.32
N ALA A 21 -61.00 -5.82 30.84
CA ALA A 21 -62.07 -6.36 31.66
C ALA A 21 -61.75 -7.80 32.12
N ARG A 22 -62.13 -8.16 33.35
CA ARG A 22 -62.05 -9.56 33.80
C ARG A 22 -63.12 -10.39 33.08
N PRO A 23 -62.82 -11.62 32.62
CA PRO A 23 -63.85 -12.54 32.17
C PRO A 23 -64.75 -12.94 33.36
N THR A 24 -66.06 -12.94 33.13
CA THR A 24 -67.04 -13.54 34.03
C THR A 24 -66.90 -15.07 33.98
N PRO A 25 -66.88 -15.78 35.13
CA PRO A 25 -66.88 -17.23 35.11
C PRO A 25 -68.25 -17.77 34.63
N PRO A 26 -68.29 -18.93 33.97
CA PRO A 26 -69.56 -19.58 33.66
C PRO A 26 -70.26 -19.98 34.96
N ARG A 27 -71.57 -19.71 35.04
CA ARG A 27 -72.45 -20.44 35.94
C ARG A 27 -72.63 -21.83 35.34
N ASP A 28 -72.13 -22.87 36.00
CA ASP A 28 -72.82 -24.16 36.02
C ASP A 28 -72.29 -25.12 37.10
N ALA A 29 -73.25 -25.91 37.62
CA ALA A 29 -73.13 -27.16 38.37
C ALA A 29 -72.52 -27.22 39.79
N ALA A 30 -73.11 -28.15 40.57
CA ALA A 30 -72.63 -28.78 41.80
C ALA A 30 -72.51 -27.91 43.09
N ALA A 31 -73.62 -27.81 43.81
CA ALA A 31 -73.58 -27.59 45.26
C ALA A 31 -72.98 -28.85 45.95
N ILE A 32 -71.75 -28.73 46.44
CA ILE A 32 -71.14 -29.71 47.35
C ILE A 32 -70.97 -29.02 48.71
N ASN A 33 -71.55 -29.60 49.75
CA ASN A 33 -71.37 -29.15 51.13
C ASN A 33 -69.90 -29.29 51.54
N ALA A 34 -69.17 -28.18 51.57
CA ALA A 34 -67.84 -28.09 52.14
C ALA A 34 -67.90 -27.22 53.41
N GLU A 35 -67.42 -27.75 54.54
CA GLU A 35 -67.36 -27.01 55.81
C GLU A 35 -66.55 -25.71 55.66
N PRO A 36 -66.90 -24.63 56.39
CA PRO A 36 -66.15 -23.40 56.36
C PRO A 36 -64.70 -23.62 56.85
N PRO A 37 -63.67 -23.21 56.09
CA PRO A 37 -62.27 -23.53 56.41
C PRO A 37 -61.86 -22.94 57.76
N ARG A 38 -61.08 -23.73 58.51
CA ARG A 38 -60.72 -23.49 59.91
C ARG A 38 -59.89 -22.19 60.02
N ARG A 39 -59.93 -21.57 61.20
CA ARG A 39 -59.34 -20.22 61.44
C ARG A 39 -57.86 -20.11 61.05
N SER A 40 -57.11 -21.21 61.17
CA SER A 40 -55.71 -21.38 60.75
C SER A 40 -55.52 -21.29 59.23
N GLU A 41 -56.37 -21.94 58.44
CA GLU A 41 -56.30 -21.95 56.97
C GLU A 41 -56.56 -20.57 56.40
N ARG A 42 -57.56 -19.85 56.93
CA ARG A 42 -57.85 -18.45 56.58
C ARG A 42 -56.68 -17.51 56.89
N GLN A 43 -55.89 -17.79 57.93
CA GLN A 43 -54.67 -17.04 58.25
C GLN A 43 -53.51 -17.39 57.30
N CYS A 44 -53.35 -18.67 56.93
CA CYS A 44 -52.35 -19.12 55.96
C CYS A 44 -52.57 -18.45 54.59
N VAL A 45 -53.81 -18.49 54.08
CA VAL A 45 -54.19 -17.85 52.82
C VAL A 45 -53.94 -16.34 52.86
N LYS A 46 -54.31 -15.64 53.94
CA LYS A 46 -53.99 -14.21 54.12
C LYS A 46 -52.49 -13.92 54.15
N ARG A 47 -51.66 -14.81 54.71
CA ARG A 47 -50.18 -14.71 54.66
C ARG A 47 -49.66 -14.89 53.24
N HIS A 48 -50.19 -15.84 52.47
CA HIS A 48 -49.81 -16.04 51.07
C HIS A 48 -50.13 -14.83 50.19
N TYR A 49 -51.35 -14.28 50.28
CA TYR A 49 -51.71 -13.06 49.54
C TYR A 49 -50.84 -11.86 49.91
N ARG A 50 -50.48 -11.68 51.19
CA ARG A 50 -49.55 -10.63 51.62
C ARG A 50 -48.14 -10.81 51.07
N LYS A 51 -47.63 -12.06 51.03
CA LYS A 51 -46.33 -12.36 50.40
C LYS A 51 -46.35 -12.11 48.89
N ALA A 52 -47.41 -12.51 48.20
CA ALA A 52 -47.57 -12.26 46.76
C ALA A 52 -47.62 -10.75 46.44
N ALA A 53 -48.40 -9.98 47.19
CA ALA A 53 -48.47 -8.52 47.03
C ALA A 53 -47.13 -7.82 47.32
N ALA A 54 -46.36 -8.31 48.30
CA ALA A 54 -45.03 -7.78 48.59
C ALA A 54 -44.03 -8.07 47.44
N ALA A 55 -44.04 -9.30 46.90
CA ALA A 55 -43.21 -9.68 45.76
C ALA A 55 -43.55 -8.87 44.49
N GLU A 56 -44.84 -8.62 44.22
CA GLU A 56 -45.26 -7.80 43.08
C GLU A 56 -44.84 -6.33 43.25
N ALA A 57 -44.90 -5.79 44.48
CA ALA A 57 -44.43 -4.44 44.78
C ALA A 57 -42.90 -4.30 44.62
N GLU A 58 -42.13 -5.32 45.01
CA GLU A 58 -40.68 -5.37 44.82
C GLU A 58 -40.30 -5.48 43.34
N GLN A 59 -41.00 -6.33 42.57
CA GLN A 59 -40.79 -6.45 41.12
C GLN A 59 -41.05 -5.12 40.38
N ARG A 60 -42.08 -4.37 40.80
CA ARG A 60 -42.37 -3.02 40.26
C ARG A 60 -41.27 -2.00 40.59
N ARG A 61 -40.68 -2.06 41.80
CA ARG A 61 -39.52 -1.21 42.16
C ARG A 61 -38.30 -1.52 41.30
N GLN A 62 -37.96 -2.80 41.14
CA GLN A 62 -36.84 -3.22 40.29
C GLN A 62 -37.04 -2.85 38.81
N GLN A 63 -38.28 -2.85 38.31
CA GLN A 63 -38.60 -2.36 36.96
C GLN A 63 -38.40 -0.84 36.84
N GLN A 64 -38.82 -0.06 37.84
CA GLN A 64 -38.63 1.40 37.86
C GLN A 64 -37.14 1.77 37.91
N GLU A 65 -36.36 1.14 38.80
CA GLU A 65 -34.91 1.36 38.91
C GLU A 65 -34.17 1.06 37.60
N ARG A 66 -34.56 0.00 36.88
CA ARG A 66 -34.02 -0.32 35.55
C ARG A 66 -34.40 0.73 34.49
N ALA A 67 -35.63 1.25 34.53
CA ALA A 67 -36.06 2.30 33.62
C ALA A 67 -35.26 3.59 33.84
N ASP A 68 -35.10 3.99 35.11
CA ASP A 68 -34.35 5.20 35.49
C ASP A 68 -32.85 5.09 35.16
N ALA A 69 -32.24 3.92 35.39
CA ALA A 69 -30.86 3.64 34.98
C ALA A 69 -30.68 3.72 33.44
N THR A 70 -31.65 3.21 32.68
CA THR A 70 -31.64 3.26 31.20
C THR A 70 -31.76 4.71 30.70
N ALA A 71 -32.68 5.49 31.27
CA ALA A 71 -32.84 6.91 30.97
C ALA A 71 -31.59 7.75 31.35
N GLN A 72 -30.90 7.41 32.43
CA GLN A 72 -29.64 8.06 32.81
C GLN A 72 -28.49 7.73 31.84
N LEU A 73 -28.46 6.51 31.31
CA LEU A 73 -27.52 6.11 30.25
C LEU A 73 -27.77 6.87 28.94
N GLU A 74 -29.02 6.99 28.48
CA GLU A 74 -29.33 7.79 27.29
C GLU A 74 -28.96 9.27 27.44
N ARG A 75 -29.26 9.89 28.60
CA ARG A 75 -28.85 11.29 28.86
C ARG A 75 -27.33 11.47 28.80
N ARG A 76 -26.55 10.50 29.30
CA ARG A 76 -25.08 10.50 29.19
C ARG A 76 -24.60 10.30 27.76
N ARG A 77 -25.27 9.45 26.98
CA ARG A 77 -24.99 9.23 25.55
C ARG A 77 -25.23 10.51 24.73
N LEU A 78 -26.42 11.10 24.83
CA LEU A 78 -26.79 12.33 24.14
C LEU A 78 -25.88 13.51 24.49
N LYS A 79 -25.40 13.58 25.74
CA LYS A 79 -24.39 14.58 26.13
C LYS A 79 -23.07 14.35 25.38
N ARG A 80 -22.54 13.13 25.36
CA ARG A 80 -21.31 12.79 24.62
C ARG A 80 -21.42 13.06 23.12
N GLU A 81 -22.57 12.75 22.51
CA GLU A 81 -22.82 13.02 21.09
C GLU A 81 -22.83 14.53 20.79
N ARG A 82 -23.37 15.37 21.68
CA ARG A 82 -23.28 16.84 21.57
C ARG A 82 -21.86 17.36 21.78
N ASP A 83 -21.18 16.90 22.82
CA ASP A 83 -19.81 17.32 23.13
C ASP A 83 -18.85 16.97 21.98
N ALA A 84 -19.03 15.80 21.36
CA ALA A 84 -18.28 15.38 20.17
C ALA A 84 -18.60 16.23 18.91
N ALA A 85 -19.87 16.57 18.68
CA ALA A 85 -20.27 17.42 17.56
C ALA A 85 -19.61 18.81 17.63
N VAL A 86 -19.49 19.40 18.84
CA VAL A 86 -18.81 20.68 19.06
C VAL A 86 -17.31 20.58 18.70
N VAL A 87 -16.64 19.49 19.07
CA VAL A 87 -15.21 19.27 18.73
C VAL A 87 -15.03 19.17 17.22
N VAL A 88 -15.88 18.41 16.53
CA VAL A 88 -15.83 18.29 15.06
C VAL A 88 -16.05 19.63 14.37
N GLU A 89 -17.00 20.45 14.85
CA GLU A 89 -17.24 21.78 14.30
C GLU A 89 -16.03 22.73 14.52
N GLN A 90 -15.41 22.67 15.70
CA GLN A 90 -14.20 23.44 16.00
C GLN A 90 -13.02 23.05 15.09
N GLU A 91 -12.82 21.77 14.83
CA GLU A 91 -11.78 21.29 13.91
C GLU A 91 -12.06 21.67 12.45
N GLN A 92 -13.29 21.55 11.97
CA GLN A 92 -13.67 22.05 10.64
C GLN A 92 -13.39 23.55 10.47
N ARG A 93 -13.68 24.36 11.49
CA ARG A 93 -13.35 25.79 11.54
C ARG A 93 -11.84 26.03 11.56
N ARG A 94 -11.05 25.19 12.25
CA ARG A 94 -9.57 25.25 12.27
C ARG A 94 -8.98 24.94 10.89
N LEU A 95 -9.39 23.84 10.27
CA LEU A 95 -8.95 23.43 8.93
C LEU A 95 -9.27 24.49 7.88
N THR A 96 -10.47 25.07 7.92
CA THR A 96 -10.89 26.11 6.97
C THR A 96 -10.02 27.37 7.10
N ARG A 97 -9.64 27.76 8.32
CA ARG A 97 -8.70 28.86 8.56
C ARG A 97 -7.29 28.56 8.04
N GLN A 98 -6.80 27.32 8.19
CA GLN A 98 -5.50 26.91 7.63
C GLN A 98 -5.52 26.93 6.10
N LYS A 99 -6.57 26.39 5.46
CA LYS A 99 -6.74 26.44 3.99
C LYS A 99 -6.77 27.87 3.46
N LEU A 100 -7.47 28.78 4.14
CA LEU A 100 -7.51 30.20 3.76
C LEU A 100 -6.12 30.86 3.88
N LYS A 101 -5.36 30.60 4.95
CA LYS A 101 -3.98 31.10 5.09
C LYS A 101 -3.08 30.58 3.95
N ARG A 102 -3.10 29.28 3.66
CA ARG A 102 -2.26 28.70 2.59
C ARG A 102 -2.65 29.24 1.21
N ALA A 103 -3.93 29.47 0.94
CA ALA A 103 -4.37 30.12 -0.30
C ALA A 103 -3.85 31.58 -0.40
N GLN A 104 -3.80 32.32 0.71
CA GLN A 104 -3.23 33.67 0.74
C GLN A 104 -1.71 33.70 0.57
N GLU A 105 -1.00 32.66 1.05
CA GLU A 105 0.44 32.48 0.79
C GLU A 105 0.70 32.16 -0.69
N LEU A 106 0.00 31.17 -1.25
CA LEU A 106 0.11 30.78 -2.66
C LEU A 106 -0.16 31.96 -3.60
N ALA A 107 -1.17 32.80 -3.32
CA ALA A 107 -1.44 34.00 -4.11
C ALA A 107 -0.33 35.08 -4.02
N ARG A 108 0.49 35.08 -2.96
CA ARG A 108 1.69 35.94 -2.86
C ARG A 108 2.85 35.32 -3.63
N GLU A 109 3.07 34.02 -3.46
CA GLU A 109 4.09 33.24 -4.18
C GLU A 109 3.87 33.40 -5.71
N GLU A 110 2.66 33.21 -6.21
CA GLU A 110 2.26 33.39 -7.62
C GLU A 110 2.51 34.80 -8.16
N LYS A 111 2.19 35.84 -7.37
CA LYS A 111 2.49 37.23 -7.74
C LYS A 111 4.00 37.49 -7.82
N THR A 112 4.78 36.89 -6.92
CA THR A 112 6.24 37.02 -6.91
C THR A 112 6.87 36.31 -8.11
N LEU A 113 6.40 35.10 -8.41
CA LEU A 113 6.80 34.33 -9.60
C LEU A 113 6.47 35.09 -10.89
N SER A 114 5.27 35.69 -10.98
CA SER A 114 4.86 36.49 -12.14
C SER A 114 5.74 37.73 -12.35
N GLN A 115 6.26 38.33 -11.29
CA GLN A 115 7.20 39.45 -11.37
C GLN A 115 8.59 38.97 -11.83
N LEU A 116 9.08 37.83 -11.33
CA LEU A 116 10.35 37.23 -11.73
C LEU A 116 10.33 36.75 -13.19
N THR A 117 9.26 36.09 -13.65
CA THR A 117 9.14 35.65 -15.05
C THR A 117 9.09 36.83 -16.02
N TRP A 118 8.42 37.92 -15.66
CA TRP A 118 8.43 39.16 -16.44
C TRP A 118 9.85 39.76 -16.54
N GLN A 119 10.58 39.85 -15.41
CA GLN A 119 11.97 40.32 -15.40
C GLN A 119 12.87 39.45 -16.29
N LEU A 120 12.71 38.12 -16.21
CA LEU A 120 13.51 37.17 -16.97
C LEU A 120 13.21 37.24 -18.47
N GLN A 121 11.96 37.51 -18.86
CA GLN A 121 11.59 37.83 -20.25
C GLN A 121 12.27 39.12 -20.75
N GLN A 122 12.29 40.19 -19.96
CA GLN A 122 12.99 41.43 -20.34
C GLN A 122 14.50 41.21 -20.52
N SER A 123 15.13 40.45 -19.61
CA SER A 123 16.56 40.09 -19.72
C SER A 123 16.85 39.23 -20.95
N LEU A 124 15.98 38.26 -21.27
CA LEU A 124 16.12 37.43 -22.46
C LEU A 124 16.05 38.28 -23.74
N GLU A 125 15.12 39.23 -23.82
CA GLU A 125 14.97 40.09 -24.98
C GLU A 125 16.16 41.04 -25.15
N HIS A 126 16.74 41.52 -24.05
CA HIS A 126 17.99 42.28 -24.08
C HIS A 126 19.15 41.46 -24.69
N VAL A 127 19.36 40.22 -24.20
CA VAL A 127 20.42 39.32 -24.70
C VAL A 127 20.20 38.96 -26.18
N LYS A 128 18.96 38.79 -26.66
CA LYS A 128 18.68 38.60 -28.09
C LYS A 128 19.14 39.81 -28.91
N ASN A 129 18.79 41.02 -28.47
CA ASN A 129 19.14 42.26 -29.16
C ASN A 129 20.66 42.48 -29.19
N GLU A 130 21.37 42.22 -28.09
CA GLU A 130 22.83 42.24 -28.05
C GLU A 130 23.44 41.22 -29.03
N ARG A 131 22.97 39.97 -29.01
CA ARG A 131 23.49 38.90 -29.87
C ARG A 131 23.22 39.17 -31.35
N GLN A 132 22.07 39.77 -31.69
CA GLN A 132 21.75 40.19 -33.05
C GLN A 132 22.62 41.38 -33.52
N SER A 133 22.99 42.27 -32.60
CA SER A 133 23.96 43.35 -32.86
C SER A 133 25.36 42.80 -33.09
N GLN A 134 25.83 41.85 -32.27
CA GLN A 134 27.10 41.15 -32.44
C GLN A 134 27.15 40.40 -33.78
N TRP A 135 26.08 39.69 -34.16
CA TRP A 135 25.98 39.02 -35.46
C TRP A 135 26.12 39.97 -36.65
N SER A 136 25.59 41.20 -36.54
CA SER A 136 25.73 42.22 -37.57
C SER A 136 27.19 42.71 -37.69
N VAL A 137 27.91 42.82 -36.58
CA VAL A 137 29.34 43.19 -36.55
C VAL A 137 30.21 42.07 -37.12
N GLU A 138 30.06 40.82 -36.65
CA GLU A 138 30.79 39.65 -37.17
C GLU A 138 30.60 39.47 -38.68
N ARG A 139 29.39 39.74 -39.19
CA ARG A 139 29.09 39.69 -40.62
C ARG A 139 29.86 40.76 -41.39
N ALA A 140 29.84 42.00 -40.93
CA ALA A 140 30.59 43.09 -41.55
C ALA A 140 32.12 42.90 -41.45
N GLU A 141 32.62 42.19 -40.43
CA GLU A 141 34.02 41.78 -40.34
C GLU A 141 34.36 40.65 -41.30
N ARG A 142 33.51 39.62 -41.44
CA ARG A 142 33.69 38.58 -42.46
C ARG A 142 33.66 39.13 -43.88
N GLU A 143 32.75 40.06 -44.18
CA GLU A 143 32.68 40.72 -45.49
C GLU A 143 33.97 41.53 -45.78
N ARG A 144 34.51 42.24 -44.79
CA ARG A 144 35.82 42.92 -44.90
C ARG A 144 37.00 41.96 -45.02
N GLN A 145 37.01 40.84 -44.29
CA GLN A 145 38.04 39.81 -44.41
C GLN A 145 38.01 39.12 -45.78
N LEU A 146 36.83 38.86 -46.35
CA LEU A 146 36.67 38.34 -47.71
C LEU A 146 37.19 39.34 -48.74
N GLN A 147 36.89 40.63 -48.58
CA GLN A 147 37.37 41.68 -49.47
C GLN A 147 38.91 41.83 -49.40
N TRP A 148 39.48 41.84 -48.20
CA TRP A 148 40.94 41.80 -47.98
C TRP A 148 41.59 40.52 -48.54
N SER A 149 40.91 39.38 -48.45
CA SER A 149 41.40 38.12 -49.02
C SER A 149 41.36 38.11 -50.55
N LEU A 150 40.39 38.79 -51.18
CA LEU A 150 40.33 38.96 -52.63
C LEU A 150 41.42 39.92 -53.13
N GLU A 151 41.63 41.04 -52.44
CA GLU A 151 42.74 41.96 -52.72
C GLU A 151 44.10 41.28 -52.51
N GLY A 152 44.26 40.53 -51.43
CA GLY A 152 45.44 39.71 -51.14
C GLY A 152 45.68 38.64 -52.21
N ALA A 153 44.63 37.95 -52.67
CA ALA A 153 44.74 36.96 -53.75
C ALA A 153 45.14 37.59 -55.10
N GLU A 154 44.69 38.81 -55.40
CA GLU A 154 45.10 39.53 -56.61
C GLU A 154 46.55 40.03 -56.51
N ILE A 155 47.00 40.49 -55.32
CA ILE A 155 48.41 40.80 -55.03
C ILE A 155 49.29 39.54 -55.15
N GLU A 156 48.81 38.39 -54.68
CA GLU A 156 49.52 37.11 -54.78
C GLU A 156 49.60 36.63 -56.24
N ARG A 157 48.55 36.86 -57.05
CA ARG A 157 48.54 36.66 -58.51
C ARG A 157 49.63 37.47 -59.21
N GLN A 158 49.74 38.75 -58.85
CA GLN A 158 50.76 39.68 -59.37
C GLN A 158 52.19 39.24 -58.96
N ARG A 159 52.33 38.59 -57.79
CA ARG A 159 53.60 38.02 -57.30
C ARG A 159 53.96 36.69 -57.97
N GLN A 160 53.00 35.81 -58.23
CA GLN A 160 53.25 34.51 -58.87
C GLN A 160 53.73 34.62 -60.33
N LEU A 161 53.49 35.75 -60.99
CA LEU A 161 54.12 36.12 -62.27
C LEU A 161 55.63 36.43 -62.17
N LYS A 162 56.19 36.54 -60.96
CA LYS A 162 57.59 36.97 -60.71
C LYS A 162 58.26 36.27 -59.51
N ARG A 163 58.53 34.94 -59.57
CA ARG A 163 59.82 34.30 -59.16
C ARG A 163 59.86 32.75 -59.28
N PRO A 164 61.06 32.11 -59.27
CA PRO A 164 61.27 30.70 -59.61
C PRO A 164 61.20 29.71 -58.42
N LYS A 165 61.39 28.41 -58.73
CA LYS A 165 61.09 27.19 -57.94
C LYS A 165 62.11 26.79 -56.85
N GLY A 166 61.62 26.02 -55.85
CA GLY A 166 62.37 25.18 -54.88
C GLY A 166 62.50 25.82 -53.49
N GLU A 167 62.38 25.13 -52.34
CA GLU A 167 62.11 23.71 -51.98
C GLU A 167 61.53 23.63 -50.51
N PRO A 168 61.11 22.47 -49.97
CA PRO A 168 60.26 22.38 -48.75
C PRO A 168 61.02 22.20 -47.40
N PRO A 169 60.33 22.36 -46.24
CA PRO A 169 60.90 22.13 -44.91
C PRO A 169 60.72 20.69 -44.37
N SER A 170 61.53 20.33 -43.37
CA SER A 170 61.62 19.02 -42.69
C SER A 170 61.40 19.15 -41.15
N PRO A 171 60.99 18.10 -40.40
CA PRO A 171 60.43 18.20 -39.03
C PRO A 171 61.42 17.79 -37.90
N LEU A 172 60.87 17.37 -36.74
CA LEU A 172 61.51 16.84 -35.49
C LEU A 172 61.65 17.90 -34.34
N ASP A 173 61.64 17.59 -33.03
CA ASP A 173 61.66 16.31 -32.28
C ASP A 173 61.09 16.40 -30.83
N LEU A 174 60.88 15.26 -30.15
CA LEU A 174 60.74 15.10 -28.67
C LEU A 174 62.11 14.71 -28.05
N PRO A 175 62.41 14.85 -26.72
CA PRO A 175 62.41 13.65 -25.82
C PRO A 175 62.41 13.83 -24.26
N PHE A 176 62.20 12.70 -23.54
CA PHE A 176 62.75 12.24 -22.22
C PHE A 176 62.39 12.98 -20.87
N VAL A 177 62.01 12.39 -19.71
CA VAL A 177 62.40 11.18 -18.89
C VAL A 177 63.57 11.49 -17.89
N ASN A 178 63.51 11.32 -16.54
CA ASN A 178 63.57 10.07 -15.71
C ASN A 178 63.31 10.30 -14.15
N PRO A 179 63.59 9.42 -13.13
CA PRO A 179 62.66 9.13 -11.99
C PRO A 179 63.30 9.04 -10.55
N ALA A 180 62.79 8.13 -9.66
CA ALA A 180 63.30 7.60 -8.35
C ALA A 180 62.73 8.25 -7.04
N GLU A 181 62.63 7.65 -5.82
CA GLU A 181 62.94 6.29 -5.27
C GLU A 181 62.35 6.02 -3.82
N THR A 182 62.36 4.75 -3.32
CA THR A 182 62.25 4.26 -1.88
C THR A 182 60.93 4.46 -1.07
N ALA A 183 60.33 3.59 -0.20
CA ALA A 183 60.69 2.55 0.82
C ALA A 183 60.75 3.10 2.29
N SER A 184 60.35 2.45 3.43
CA SER A 184 59.90 1.06 3.80
C SER A 184 59.09 1.04 5.19
N PRO A 185 58.81 -0.07 5.94
CA PRO A 185 57.62 -0.22 6.84
C PRO A 185 57.88 -0.52 8.37
N PHE A 186 56.82 -0.75 9.19
CA PHE A 186 56.84 -1.60 10.44
C PHE A 186 55.43 -2.07 10.94
N SER A 187 55.35 -2.95 11.96
CA SER A 187 54.23 -3.88 12.25
C SER A 187 53.85 -4.10 13.75
N GLY A 188 52.75 -4.84 14.02
CA GLY A 188 52.37 -5.44 15.34
C GLY A 188 50.93 -5.14 15.82
N ILE A 189 50.24 -5.89 16.71
CA ILE A 189 49.80 -7.31 16.86
C ILE A 189 48.84 -7.35 18.10
N VAL A 190 47.78 -8.18 18.03
CA VAL A 190 46.65 -8.56 18.96
C VAL A 190 47.00 -9.01 20.43
N PRO A 191 46.09 -9.48 21.36
CA PRO A 191 44.62 -9.84 21.35
C PRO A 191 43.76 -9.43 22.62
N ALA A 192 42.58 -10.10 22.82
CA ALA A 192 41.52 -9.87 23.84
C ALA A 192 41.37 -10.96 24.95
N MET A 193 40.33 -10.88 25.83
CA MET A 193 39.65 -11.89 26.74
C MET A 193 39.20 -11.24 28.09
N SER A 194 38.29 -11.75 28.96
CA SER A 194 37.16 -12.71 28.94
C SER A 194 36.21 -12.52 30.17
N ILE A 195 35.25 -13.43 30.40
CA ILE A 195 34.12 -13.39 31.38
C ILE A 195 34.49 -13.95 32.78
N ASP A 196 33.80 -13.53 33.86
CA ASP A 196 33.47 -14.43 35.02
C ASP A 196 32.17 -14.03 35.77
N THR A 197 31.80 -14.80 36.80
CA THR A 197 30.46 -14.99 37.41
C THR A 197 30.49 -15.01 38.95
N THR A 198 29.33 -14.92 39.63
CA THR A 198 28.90 -15.76 40.80
C THR A 198 27.63 -15.24 41.54
N THR A 199 27.12 -16.00 42.53
CA THR A 199 25.73 -16.01 43.05
C THR A 199 25.54 -15.59 44.53
N LYS A 200 24.29 -15.28 44.95
CA LYS A 200 23.67 -15.76 46.22
C LYS A 200 22.15 -15.50 46.34
N ARG A 201 21.48 -16.09 47.35
CA ARG A 201 20.01 -16.23 47.51
C ARG A 201 19.40 -15.50 48.74
N GLY A 202 18.10 -15.17 48.68
CA GLY A 202 17.28 -14.47 49.68
C GLY A 202 15.75 -14.75 49.55
N GLY A 203 15.00 -14.55 50.64
CA GLY A 203 13.66 -15.13 50.87
C GLY A 203 12.43 -14.53 50.13
N ARG A 204 11.35 -15.32 50.09
CA ARG A 204 10.08 -15.09 49.37
C ARG A 204 9.36 -13.76 49.70
N LYS A 205 8.92 -13.04 48.65
CA LYS A 205 7.59 -12.39 48.58
C LYS A 205 6.76 -13.07 47.49
N LYS A 206 5.55 -13.55 47.81
CA LYS A 206 4.60 -14.10 46.81
C LYS A 206 4.19 -12.96 45.86
N TYR A 207 4.13 -13.24 44.57
CA TYR A 207 3.60 -12.29 43.59
C TYR A 207 2.13 -11.96 43.87
N THR A 208 1.71 -10.69 43.75
CA THR A 208 0.27 -10.39 43.61
C THR A 208 -0.16 -10.69 42.16
N ALA A 209 -1.42 -11.09 41.98
CA ALA A 209 -1.91 -11.48 40.65
C ALA A 209 -2.06 -10.31 39.67
N LEU A 210 -1.97 -9.05 40.13
CA LEU A 210 -2.12 -7.86 39.32
C LEU A 210 -0.78 -7.40 38.73
N GLU A 211 0.27 -7.33 39.56
CA GLU A 211 1.63 -6.92 39.16
C GLU A 211 2.18 -7.81 38.03
N ILE A 212 2.07 -9.14 38.17
CA ILE A 212 2.51 -10.07 37.10
C ILE A 212 1.78 -9.78 35.78
N ARG A 213 0.47 -9.50 35.84
CA ARG A 213 -0.34 -9.33 34.63
C ARG A 213 0.01 -8.05 33.87
N SER A 214 0.37 -6.99 34.59
CA SER A 214 0.86 -5.73 33.99
C SER A 214 2.22 -5.96 33.34
N VAL A 215 3.20 -6.51 34.06
CA VAL A 215 4.55 -6.79 33.52
C VAL A 215 4.51 -7.72 32.31
N ILE A 216 3.71 -8.80 32.36
CA ILE A 216 3.54 -9.70 31.21
C ILE A 216 2.91 -8.97 30.02
N ARG A 217 1.89 -8.13 30.23
CA ARG A 217 1.24 -7.43 29.12
C ARG A 217 2.16 -6.41 28.47
N GLN A 218 2.85 -5.60 29.27
CA GLN A 218 3.76 -4.59 28.74
C GLN A 218 4.88 -5.27 27.95
N PHE A 219 5.57 -6.24 28.53
CA PHE A 219 6.63 -6.98 27.84
C PHE A 219 6.16 -7.71 26.56
N VAL A 220 4.92 -8.21 26.53
CA VAL A 220 4.33 -8.82 25.33
C VAL A 220 4.03 -7.79 24.25
N ILE A 221 3.69 -6.55 24.62
CA ILE A 221 3.50 -5.43 23.69
C ILE A 221 4.86 -4.93 23.20
N ASP A 222 5.78 -4.57 24.10
CA ASP A 222 7.11 -4.03 23.79
C ASP A 222 7.90 -4.93 22.83
N GLU A 223 7.91 -6.25 23.08
CA GLU A 223 8.61 -7.21 22.23
C GLU A 223 7.91 -7.43 20.88
N ASN A 224 6.57 -7.31 20.82
CA ASN A 224 5.82 -7.39 19.58
C ASN A 224 6.01 -6.14 18.71
N GLU A 225 6.03 -4.95 19.32
CA GLU A 225 6.37 -3.68 18.67
C GLU A 225 7.82 -3.70 18.16
N ALA A 226 8.75 -4.25 18.95
CA ALA A 226 10.13 -4.48 18.53
C ALA A 226 10.35 -5.73 17.65
N THR A 227 9.29 -6.32 17.09
CA THR A 227 9.27 -7.49 16.19
C THR A 227 9.98 -8.76 16.67
N ARG A 228 10.22 -8.91 17.98
CA ARG A 228 10.95 -10.05 18.57
C ARG A 228 10.02 -11.22 18.94
N PRO A 229 10.37 -12.47 18.58
CA PRO A 229 9.55 -13.64 18.91
C PRO A 229 9.67 -14.02 20.39
N ILE A 230 8.54 -13.94 21.11
CA ILE A 230 8.49 -14.27 22.54
C ILE A 230 7.93 -15.66 22.83
N THR A 231 8.58 -16.37 23.76
CA THR A 231 8.11 -17.66 24.27
C THR A 231 7.68 -17.56 25.72
N ALA A 232 6.86 -18.53 26.18
CA ALA A 232 6.50 -18.64 27.59
C ALA A 232 7.69 -18.88 28.54
N ALA A 233 8.88 -19.23 28.02
CA ALA A 233 10.12 -19.28 28.79
C ALA A 233 10.75 -17.89 28.92
N ILE A 234 10.87 -17.14 27.80
CA ILE A 234 11.37 -15.76 27.78
C ILE A 234 10.54 -14.87 28.71
N ILE A 235 9.20 -14.96 28.63
CA ILE A 235 8.28 -14.20 29.51
C ILE A 235 8.48 -14.59 30.99
N ALA A 236 8.74 -15.87 31.31
CA ALA A 236 9.00 -16.30 32.68
C ALA A 236 10.33 -15.75 33.22
N SER A 237 11.37 -15.67 32.38
CA SER A 237 12.66 -15.04 32.71
C SER A 237 12.54 -13.54 32.91
N HIS A 238 11.82 -12.84 32.01
CA HIS A 238 11.59 -11.40 32.14
C HIS A 238 10.83 -11.05 33.43
N VAL A 239 9.74 -11.75 33.73
CA VAL A 239 8.95 -11.55 34.96
C VAL A 239 9.80 -11.79 36.22
N ALA A 240 10.67 -12.80 36.22
CA ALA A 240 11.58 -13.07 37.33
C ALA A 240 12.63 -11.97 37.51
N LYS A 241 13.19 -11.45 36.40
CA LYS A 241 14.15 -10.33 36.39
C LYS A 241 13.51 -9.04 36.94
N VAL A 242 12.38 -8.61 36.36
CA VAL A 242 11.72 -7.33 36.70
C VAL A 242 11.17 -7.33 38.13
N LEU A 243 10.57 -8.44 38.59
CA LEU A 243 10.00 -8.53 39.94
C LEU A 243 11.01 -9.04 40.99
N GLN A 244 12.30 -9.10 40.63
CA GLN A 244 13.43 -9.49 41.48
C GLN A 244 13.18 -10.81 42.24
N LYS A 245 12.84 -11.88 41.50
CA LYS A 245 12.54 -13.21 42.05
C LYS A 245 13.51 -14.27 41.56
N GLU A 246 14.12 -14.98 42.50
CA GLU A 246 15.03 -16.09 42.22
C GLU A 246 14.39 -17.34 41.60
N LYS A 247 13.06 -17.47 41.72
CA LYS A 247 12.33 -18.62 41.19
C LYS A 247 11.48 -18.22 40.00
N LEU A 248 11.94 -18.65 38.82
CA LEU A 248 11.20 -18.67 37.56
C LEU A 248 9.83 -19.32 37.75
N ILE A 249 8.82 -18.76 37.09
CA ILE A 249 7.50 -19.40 36.98
C ILE A 249 7.65 -20.59 36.01
N PRO A 250 7.28 -21.82 36.40
CA PRO A 250 7.40 -22.98 35.51
C PRO A 250 6.64 -22.76 34.19
N VAL A 251 7.25 -23.10 33.06
CA VAL A 251 6.70 -22.81 31.71
C VAL A 251 5.26 -23.32 31.53
N ARG A 252 4.92 -24.48 32.11
CA ARG A 252 3.55 -25.03 32.11
C ARG A 252 2.55 -24.15 32.87
N SER A 253 2.98 -23.54 33.98
CA SER A 253 2.19 -22.57 34.74
C SER A 253 2.08 -21.22 34.01
N MET A 254 3.17 -20.76 33.38
CA MET A 254 3.16 -19.56 32.54
C MET A 254 2.17 -19.71 31.37
N ARG A 255 2.22 -20.82 30.61
CA ARG A 255 1.26 -21.14 29.54
C ARG A 255 -0.21 -21.23 30.00
N ARG A 256 -0.47 -21.50 31.29
CA ARG A 256 -1.82 -21.45 31.87
C ARG A 256 -2.22 -20.03 32.25
N LEU A 257 -1.28 -19.20 32.72
CA LEU A 257 -1.52 -17.79 33.04
C LEU A 257 -1.78 -16.98 31.77
N LEU A 258 -0.93 -17.10 30.74
CA LEU A 258 -1.07 -16.42 29.45
C LEU A 258 -2.46 -16.66 28.84
N ARG A 259 -2.91 -17.92 28.76
CA ARG A 259 -4.27 -18.24 28.26
C ARG A 259 -5.40 -17.62 29.10
N ARG A 260 -5.25 -17.54 30.42
CA ARG A 260 -6.22 -16.82 31.29
C ARG A 260 -6.20 -15.30 31.11
N MET A 261 -5.12 -14.75 30.55
CA MET A 261 -4.98 -13.32 30.26
C MET A 261 -5.48 -12.92 28.87
N GLY A 262 -5.88 -13.90 28.04
CA GLY A 262 -6.24 -13.70 26.63
C GLY A 262 -5.03 -13.71 25.68
N LEU A 263 -3.87 -14.20 26.13
CA LEU A 263 -2.65 -14.28 25.33
C LEU A 263 -2.47 -15.70 24.77
N PHE A 264 -2.24 -15.80 23.46
CA PHE A 264 -2.18 -17.05 22.72
C PHE A 264 -0.84 -17.18 21.97
N HIS A 265 -0.34 -18.41 21.87
CA HIS A 265 0.81 -18.74 21.03
C HIS A 265 0.29 -19.33 19.72
N ILE A 266 0.18 -18.49 18.70
CA ILE A 266 -0.39 -18.77 17.39
C ILE A 266 0.61 -18.36 16.29
N ARG A 267 0.46 -18.88 15.06
CA ARG A 267 1.03 -18.19 13.89
C ARG A 267 0.34 -16.82 13.85
N GLY A 268 1.10 -15.75 14.01
CA GLY A 268 0.58 -14.39 13.82
C GLY A 268 0.09 -14.22 12.38
N LYS A 269 -0.66 -13.16 12.10
CA LYS A 269 -0.79 -12.75 10.69
C LYS A 269 0.60 -12.29 10.25
N ASN A 270 1.13 -12.87 9.16
CA ASN A 270 2.48 -12.56 8.68
C ASN A 270 2.69 -11.05 8.46
N ARG A 271 1.63 -10.30 8.15
CA ARG A 271 1.62 -8.83 8.07
C ARG A 271 0.34 -8.27 8.71
N ASN A 272 0.45 -7.12 9.36
CA ASN A 272 -0.68 -6.33 9.85
C ASN A 272 -0.63 -4.95 9.20
N TYR A 273 -1.71 -4.57 8.52
CA TYR A 273 -1.80 -3.33 7.76
C TYR A 273 -1.77 -2.03 8.61
N LEU A 274 -1.80 -2.20 9.94
CA LEU A 274 -1.65 -1.13 10.94
C LEU A 274 -0.20 -0.98 11.44
N ALA A 275 0.70 -1.90 11.05
CA ALA A 275 2.10 -1.93 11.47
C ALA A 275 3.01 -1.76 10.24
N GLU A 276 2.76 -0.68 9.49
CA GLU A 276 3.52 -0.27 8.31
C GLU A 276 4.38 0.95 8.63
N ARG A 277 5.53 1.06 7.95
CA ARG A 277 6.38 2.26 7.97
C ARG A 277 5.60 3.48 7.47
N GLU A 278 5.87 4.67 8.02
CA GLU A 278 5.10 5.89 7.72
C GLU A 278 4.99 6.18 6.22
N HIS A 279 6.06 6.03 5.45
CA HIS A 279 6.04 6.22 4.00
C HIS A 279 5.06 5.29 3.26
N ASN A 280 4.88 4.04 3.71
CA ASN A 280 3.91 3.11 3.12
C ASN A 280 2.47 3.52 3.48
N VAL A 281 2.24 4.00 4.70
CA VAL A 281 0.94 4.54 5.13
C VAL A 281 0.57 5.77 4.29
N VAL A 282 1.51 6.71 4.07
CA VAL A 282 1.32 7.89 3.22
C VAL A 282 1.08 7.50 1.75
N PHE A 283 1.89 6.59 1.20
CA PHE A 283 1.72 6.10 -0.17
C PHE A 283 0.36 5.45 -0.37
N ARG A 284 -0.08 4.60 0.57
CA ARG A 284 -1.40 3.97 0.57
C ARG A 284 -2.52 5.00 0.67
N ALA A 285 -2.39 6.02 1.52
CA ALA A 285 -3.37 7.09 1.62
C ALA A 285 -3.54 7.83 0.28
N ALA A 286 -2.44 8.22 -0.36
CA ALA A 286 -2.47 8.89 -1.66
C ALA A 286 -3.06 8.01 -2.79
N TYR A 287 -2.75 6.71 -2.80
CA TYR A 287 -3.34 5.75 -3.74
C TYR A 287 -4.85 5.60 -3.53
N LEU A 288 -5.30 5.44 -2.27
CA LEU A 288 -6.72 5.30 -1.95
C LEU A 288 -7.50 6.57 -2.25
N GLN A 289 -6.94 7.76 -2.03
CA GLN A 289 -7.52 9.04 -2.44
C GLN A 289 -7.76 9.08 -3.96
N LYS A 290 -6.75 8.77 -4.78
CA LYS A 290 -6.89 8.69 -6.25
C LYS A 290 -7.98 7.71 -6.69
N LYS A 291 -8.11 6.56 -6.02
CA LYS A 291 -9.20 5.59 -6.29
C LYS A 291 -10.57 6.10 -5.83
N LEU A 292 -10.65 6.95 -4.80
CA LEU A 292 -11.89 7.60 -4.36
C LEU A 292 -12.33 8.72 -5.29
N ASP A 293 -11.40 9.55 -5.76
CA ASP A 293 -11.68 10.65 -6.70
C ASP A 293 -12.27 10.12 -8.02
N ASN A 294 -11.91 8.89 -8.39
CA ASN A 294 -12.49 8.17 -9.52
C ASN A 294 -13.87 7.53 -9.24
N ARG A 295 -14.63 7.94 -8.21
CA ARG A 295 -15.92 7.31 -7.86
C ARG A 295 -17.09 8.26 -7.82
N ASP A 296 -18.23 7.77 -8.28
CA ASP A 296 -19.50 8.41 -8.00
C ASP A 296 -20.10 8.03 -6.64
N SER A 297 -21.27 8.62 -6.34
CA SER A 297 -22.09 8.34 -5.17
C SER A 297 -22.43 6.85 -5.00
N ASN A 298 -22.63 6.13 -6.11
CA ASN A 298 -22.98 4.72 -6.16
C ASN A 298 -21.75 3.78 -6.13
N LYS A 299 -20.55 4.36 -5.99
CA LYS A 299 -19.24 3.68 -5.94
C LYS A 299 -18.86 3.03 -7.27
N ASN A 300 -19.42 3.49 -8.38
CA ASN A 300 -19.00 3.07 -9.72
C ASN A 300 -17.76 3.88 -10.14
N PRO A 301 -16.84 3.31 -10.94
CA PRO A 301 -15.75 4.08 -11.53
C PRO A 301 -16.32 5.19 -12.43
N VAL A 302 -15.81 6.41 -12.30
CA VAL A 302 -16.14 7.53 -13.20
C VAL A 302 -15.43 7.33 -14.54
N ARG A 303 -14.12 7.05 -14.48
CA ARG A 303 -13.25 6.68 -15.58
C ARG A 303 -12.89 5.19 -15.46
N PRO A 304 -12.85 4.42 -16.56
CA PRO A 304 -12.54 2.99 -16.52
C PRO A 304 -11.27 2.67 -15.72
N GLU A 305 -11.34 1.64 -14.86
CA GLU A 305 -10.19 1.18 -14.08
C GLU A 305 -9.65 -0.13 -14.68
N VAL A 306 -8.36 -0.12 -15.03
CA VAL A 306 -7.64 -1.25 -15.57
C VAL A 306 -6.70 -1.77 -14.49
N PHE A 307 -6.64 -3.09 -14.31
CA PHE A 307 -5.78 -3.77 -13.35
C PHE A 307 -4.97 -4.81 -14.11
N LEU A 308 -3.65 -4.66 -14.15
CA LEU A 308 -2.74 -5.64 -14.72
C LEU A 308 -1.85 -6.25 -13.64
N ASP A 309 -1.41 -7.47 -13.90
CA ASP A 309 -0.59 -8.28 -13.01
C ASP A 309 -0.07 -9.54 -13.72
N GLU A 310 1.04 -10.08 -13.23
CA GLU A 310 1.65 -11.33 -13.67
C GLU A 310 1.32 -12.47 -12.68
N SER A 311 1.10 -13.67 -13.20
CA SER A 311 0.89 -14.84 -12.36
C SER A 311 1.47 -16.10 -12.97
N TYR A 312 1.55 -17.16 -12.16
CA TYR A 312 2.02 -18.45 -12.62
C TYR A 312 1.24 -19.63 -12.04
N VAL A 313 1.25 -20.74 -12.76
CA VAL A 313 0.71 -22.03 -12.32
C VAL A 313 1.75 -23.12 -12.58
N ASN A 314 1.96 -24.01 -11.61
CA ASN A 314 2.91 -25.11 -11.73
C ASN A 314 2.18 -26.44 -12.03
N VAL A 315 2.80 -27.37 -12.76
CA VAL A 315 2.17 -28.66 -13.15
C VAL A 315 1.72 -29.49 -11.95
N ASN A 316 2.47 -29.45 -10.83
CA ASN A 316 2.11 -30.20 -9.63
C ASN A 316 1.21 -29.40 -8.66
N HIS A 317 0.69 -28.23 -9.05
CA HIS A 317 -0.23 -27.43 -8.24
C HIS A 317 -1.53 -28.18 -7.95
N VAL A 318 -1.95 -28.21 -6.67
CA VAL A 318 -3.05 -29.03 -6.16
C VAL A 318 -3.81 -28.30 -5.07
N ALA A 319 -5.12 -28.56 -4.95
CA ALA A 319 -5.94 -27.93 -3.91
C ALA A 319 -5.37 -28.23 -2.51
N GLY A 320 -5.23 -27.23 -1.65
CA GLY A 320 -4.60 -27.37 -0.33
C GLY A 320 -5.34 -28.32 0.61
N LYS A 321 -6.67 -28.43 0.49
CA LYS A 321 -7.52 -29.33 1.29
C LYS A 321 -8.00 -30.52 0.46
N THR A 322 -8.07 -31.69 1.08
CA THR A 322 -8.68 -32.91 0.53
C THR A 322 -9.12 -33.81 1.67
N TRP A 323 -10.04 -34.71 1.40
CA TRP A 323 -10.29 -35.88 2.25
C TRP A 323 -9.10 -36.84 2.17
N LEU A 324 -8.70 -37.38 3.32
CA LEU A 324 -7.64 -38.37 3.49
C LEU A 324 -8.13 -39.46 4.46
N THR A 325 -7.49 -40.62 4.41
CA THR A 325 -7.62 -41.71 5.38
C THR A 325 -6.99 -41.35 6.74
N GLU A 326 -7.17 -42.21 7.75
CA GLU A 326 -6.72 -41.97 9.13
C GLU A 326 -5.21 -41.73 9.25
N ASP A 327 -4.42 -42.33 8.36
CA ASP A 327 -2.98 -42.15 8.20
C ASP A 327 -2.56 -40.72 7.79
N LYS A 328 -3.49 -39.94 7.24
CA LYS A 328 -3.31 -38.54 6.78
C LYS A 328 -2.22 -38.39 5.72
N VAL A 329 -1.91 -39.44 4.97
CA VAL A 329 -0.85 -39.41 3.95
C VAL A 329 -1.38 -38.89 2.62
N ARG A 330 -0.99 -37.67 2.24
CA ARG A 330 -1.19 -37.16 0.88
C ARG A 330 -0.04 -37.61 -0.04
N LYS A 331 -0.35 -38.40 -1.06
CA LYS A 331 0.59 -38.72 -2.16
C LYS A 331 0.68 -37.53 -3.13
N SER A 332 1.89 -37.08 -3.44
CA SER A 332 2.19 -35.98 -4.37
C SER A 332 3.40 -36.32 -5.24
N LYS A 333 3.57 -35.62 -6.37
CA LYS A 333 4.82 -35.66 -7.15
C LYS A 333 5.84 -34.76 -6.44
N SER A 334 7.11 -35.16 -6.43
CA SER A 334 8.19 -34.32 -5.89
C SER A 334 8.39 -33.05 -6.74
N GLY A 335 8.70 -31.94 -6.09
CA GLY A 335 8.92 -30.62 -6.70
C GLY A 335 7.66 -29.94 -7.26
N ARG A 336 7.77 -28.64 -7.60
CA ARG A 336 6.68 -27.85 -8.19
C ARG A 336 6.35 -28.28 -9.64
N GLY A 337 7.32 -28.80 -10.38
CA GLY A 337 7.20 -29.17 -11.81
C GLY A 337 7.28 -27.94 -12.74
N PRO A 338 7.12 -28.11 -14.07
CA PRO A 338 7.13 -26.99 -15.01
C PRO A 338 6.10 -25.91 -14.67
N ARG A 339 6.41 -24.66 -15.02
CA ARG A 339 5.61 -23.47 -14.75
C ARG A 339 5.06 -22.88 -16.06
N ILE A 340 3.77 -22.56 -16.07
CA ILE A 340 3.17 -21.63 -17.03
C ILE A 340 3.12 -20.26 -16.36
N CYS A 341 3.73 -19.26 -16.98
CA CYS A 341 3.60 -17.85 -16.62
C CYS A 341 2.49 -17.21 -17.46
N ILE A 342 1.85 -16.18 -16.91
CA ILE A 342 0.68 -15.49 -17.45
C ILE A 342 0.85 -14.00 -17.14
N VAL A 343 0.57 -13.13 -18.11
CA VAL A 343 0.30 -11.70 -17.89
C VAL A 343 -1.05 -11.37 -18.51
N ALA A 344 -1.84 -10.52 -17.86
CA ALA A 344 -3.09 -10.01 -18.42
C ALA A 344 -3.48 -8.67 -17.79
N ALA A 345 -4.40 -7.98 -18.46
CA ALA A 345 -5.09 -6.83 -17.89
C ALA A 345 -6.59 -7.09 -17.83
N GLY A 346 -7.22 -6.78 -16.70
CA GLY A 346 -8.68 -6.66 -16.58
C GLY A 346 -9.12 -5.21 -16.58
N ILE A 347 -10.33 -4.93 -17.07
CA ILE A 347 -10.94 -3.61 -17.04
C ILE A 347 -12.30 -3.67 -16.33
N ILE A 348 -12.59 -2.65 -15.54
CA ILE A 348 -13.91 -2.35 -14.98
C ILE A 348 -14.40 -1.04 -15.59
N THR A 349 -15.51 -1.09 -16.31
CA THR A 349 -16.20 0.07 -16.88
C THR A 349 -17.52 0.30 -16.16
N CYS A 350 -18.06 1.50 -16.31
CA CYS A 350 -19.45 1.82 -15.98
C CYS A 350 -20.00 2.62 -17.17
N PRO A 351 -20.89 2.05 -18.00
CA PRO A 351 -21.43 2.75 -19.16
C PRO A 351 -22.01 4.10 -18.76
N ALA A 352 -21.87 5.11 -19.64
CA ALA A 352 -22.71 6.29 -19.54
C ALA A 352 -24.17 5.86 -19.70
N ASN A 353 -25.08 6.53 -19.00
CA ASN A 353 -26.49 6.13 -18.98
C ASN A 353 -27.08 6.05 -20.39
N LEU A 354 -28.02 5.13 -20.54
CA LEU A 354 -28.85 4.99 -21.74
C LEU A 354 -29.54 6.31 -22.09
N CYS A 355 -30.06 6.38 -23.31
CA CYS A 355 -30.66 7.57 -23.93
C CYS A 355 -31.95 8.11 -23.27
N ASP A 356 -32.23 7.80 -22.00
CA ASP A 356 -33.40 8.25 -21.23
C ASP A 356 -33.20 9.59 -20.48
N GLY A 357 -31.97 10.10 -20.44
CA GLY A 357 -31.64 11.38 -19.77
C GLY A 357 -31.53 11.29 -18.24
N SER A 358 -31.62 10.10 -17.66
CA SER A 358 -31.27 9.88 -16.25
C SER A 358 -29.79 10.16 -16.02
N SER A 359 -29.45 10.87 -14.94
CA SER A 359 -28.06 11.18 -14.57
C SER A 359 -27.49 10.25 -13.48
N THR A 360 -28.29 9.30 -12.98
CA THR A 360 -27.92 8.41 -11.88
C THR A 360 -27.65 6.98 -12.36
N ARG A 361 -26.36 6.62 -12.52
CA ARG A 361 -25.89 5.25 -12.84
C ARG A 361 -26.20 4.32 -11.67
N ALA A 362 -26.86 3.18 -11.85
CA ALA A 362 -27.16 2.28 -10.74
C ALA A 362 -25.91 1.55 -10.24
N ARG A 363 -25.90 1.12 -8.99
CA ARG A 363 -24.75 0.47 -8.35
C ARG A 363 -24.33 -0.87 -9.01
N ASN A 364 -25.22 -1.49 -9.78
CA ASN A 364 -24.90 -2.75 -10.46
C ASN A 364 -24.50 -2.55 -11.93
N ASP A 365 -24.51 -1.31 -12.44
CA ASP A 365 -24.21 -0.98 -13.84
C ASP A 365 -22.69 -0.90 -14.10
N ILE A 366 -21.94 -1.81 -13.50
CA ILE A 366 -20.52 -2.01 -13.80
C ILE A 366 -20.36 -3.25 -14.66
N GLN A 367 -19.51 -3.14 -15.68
CA GLN A 367 -19.10 -4.25 -16.53
C GLN A 367 -17.63 -4.53 -16.28
N GLY A 368 -17.23 -5.79 -16.40
CA GLY A 368 -15.86 -6.22 -16.19
C GLY A 368 -15.46 -7.29 -17.18
N ALA A 369 -14.22 -7.27 -17.64
CA ALA A 369 -13.67 -8.27 -18.56
C ALA A 369 -12.15 -8.27 -18.49
N PHE A 370 -11.52 -9.28 -19.09
CA PHE A 370 -10.15 -9.09 -19.57
C PHE A 370 -10.15 -8.09 -20.74
N VAL A 371 -9.13 -7.24 -20.83
CA VAL A 371 -8.91 -6.39 -21.99
C VAL A 371 -8.57 -7.29 -23.17
N GLU A 372 -9.23 -7.05 -24.31
CA GLU A 372 -9.05 -7.87 -25.51
C GLU A 372 -7.58 -7.87 -25.96
N GLY A 373 -7.03 -9.05 -26.28
CA GLY A 373 -5.62 -9.20 -26.66
C GLY A 373 -4.60 -9.05 -25.53
N SER A 374 -4.99 -8.71 -24.30
CA SER A 374 -4.04 -8.53 -23.19
C SER A 374 -3.51 -9.82 -22.59
N ILE A 375 -4.23 -10.93 -22.72
CA ILE A 375 -3.86 -12.22 -22.12
C ILE A 375 -2.71 -12.85 -22.91
N VAL A 376 -1.55 -13.00 -22.28
CA VAL A 376 -0.40 -13.73 -22.81
C VAL A 376 0.04 -14.77 -21.79
N HIS A 377 0.28 -16.01 -22.23
CA HIS A 377 0.79 -17.07 -21.36
C HIS A 377 1.83 -17.96 -22.07
N TRP A 378 2.85 -18.40 -21.34
CA TRP A 378 3.95 -19.20 -21.88
C TRP A 378 4.47 -20.20 -20.87
N ASN A 379 5.09 -21.26 -21.36
CA ASN A 379 5.84 -22.20 -20.54
C ASN A 379 7.26 -21.64 -20.32
N SER A 380 7.65 -21.47 -19.05
CA SER A 380 8.94 -20.88 -18.67
C SER A 380 10.14 -21.82 -18.86
N ALA A 381 9.89 -23.10 -19.18
CA ALA A 381 10.91 -24.11 -19.41
C ALA A 381 11.11 -24.46 -20.90
N SER A 382 10.25 -23.97 -21.79
CA SER A 382 10.32 -24.32 -23.22
C SER A 382 11.16 -23.31 -24.00
N LYS A 383 12.43 -23.66 -24.27
CA LYS A 383 13.26 -22.93 -25.24
C LYS A 383 12.73 -23.20 -26.67
N LYS A 384 12.08 -22.21 -27.29
CA LYS A 384 11.71 -22.26 -28.70
C LYS A 384 12.84 -21.71 -29.58
N ARG A 385 12.85 -22.08 -30.87
CA ARG A 385 13.71 -21.42 -31.87
C ARG A 385 12.95 -20.19 -32.38
N LYS A 386 13.62 -19.03 -32.43
CA LYS A 386 13.04 -17.78 -32.96
C LYS A 386 12.58 -17.97 -34.41
N SER A 387 11.27 -17.93 -34.63
CA SER A 387 10.67 -17.50 -35.89
C SER A 387 10.40 -15.99 -35.82
N ALA A 388 10.38 -15.30 -36.96
CA ALA A 388 10.28 -13.83 -37.02
C ALA A 388 8.93 -13.23 -36.56
N ASP A 389 7.98 -14.07 -36.15
CA ASP A 389 6.56 -13.75 -35.93
C ASP A 389 6.06 -14.23 -34.55
N ASP A 390 6.97 -14.62 -33.65
CA ASP A 390 6.68 -15.23 -32.34
C ASP A 390 7.39 -14.40 -31.25
N ASP A 391 6.64 -13.56 -30.52
CA ASP A 391 7.16 -12.75 -29.41
C ASP A 391 7.78 -13.68 -28.34
N ASP A 392 9.10 -13.59 -28.12
CA ASP A 392 9.88 -14.53 -27.31
C ASP A 392 9.73 -14.31 -25.79
N TYR A 393 8.51 -14.48 -25.26
CA TYR A 393 8.22 -14.42 -23.83
C TYR A 393 8.83 -15.59 -23.03
N HIS A 394 9.43 -16.60 -23.68
CA HIS A 394 9.88 -17.84 -23.04
C HIS A 394 11.00 -17.71 -22.00
N GLY A 395 11.61 -16.53 -21.87
CA GLY A 395 12.62 -16.21 -20.86
C GLY A 395 12.04 -15.68 -19.54
N ASN A 396 12.88 -14.94 -18.81
CA ASN A 396 12.41 -14.09 -17.71
C ASN A 396 11.71 -12.88 -18.30
N PHE A 397 10.46 -12.65 -17.91
CA PHE A 397 9.71 -11.44 -18.25
C PHE A 397 10.49 -10.23 -17.72
N ASN A 398 10.91 -9.35 -18.63
CA ASN A 398 11.82 -8.24 -18.36
C ASN A 398 11.17 -6.90 -18.74
N ALA A 399 11.85 -5.78 -18.47
CA ALA A 399 11.30 -4.45 -18.75
C ALA A 399 10.96 -4.25 -20.23
N GLU A 400 11.77 -4.74 -21.16
CA GLU A 400 11.55 -4.61 -22.61
C GLU A 400 10.31 -5.38 -23.10
N LEU A 401 10.14 -6.63 -22.65
CA LEU A 401 8.97 -7.47 -22.95
C LEU A 401 7.71 -6.88 -22.32
N PHE A 402 7.79 -6.41 -21.07
CA PHE A 402 6.70 -5.72 -20.40
C PHE A 402 6.30 -4.44 -21.14
N GLU A 403 7.25 -3.58 -21.51
CA GLU A 403 6.98 -2.30 -22.20
C GLU A 403 6.36 -2.53 -23.58
N SER A 404 6.83 -3.52 -24.35
CA SER A 404 6.23 -3.94 -25.62
C SER A 404 4.77 -4.40 -25.45
N TRP A 405 4.50 -5.24 -24.44
CA TRP A 405 3.15 -5.68 -24.10
C TRP A 405 2.27 -4.53 -23.60
N PHE A 406 2.83 -3.63 -22.79
CA PHE A 406 2.13 -2.51 -22.17
C PHE A 406 1.76 -1.40 -23.17
N GLU A 407 2.60 -1.16 -24.18
CA GLU A 407 2.29 -0.27 -25.31
C GLU A 407 1.12 -0.85 -26.14
N LYS A 408 1.14 -2.16 -26.47
CA LYS A 408 0.03 -2.84 -27.16
C LYS A 408 -1.27 -2.77 -26.34
N LEU A 409 -1.19 -2.91 -25.02
CA LEU A 409 -2.32 -2.75 -24.09
C LEU A 409 -2.86 -1.31 -24.12
N CYS A 410 -2.01 -0.30 -23.98
CA CYS A 410 -2.42 1.11 -23.99
C CYS A 410 -3.09 1.50 -25.32
N ALA A 411 -2.50 1.16 -26.47
CA ALA A 411 -3.12 1.40 -27.77
C ALA A 411 -4.51 0.76 -27.90
N THR A 412 -4.69 -0.44 -27.34
CA THR A 412 -6.00 -1.12 -27.33
C THR A 412 -7.01 -0.42 -26.42
N LEU A 413 -6.59 0.03 -25.25
CA LEU A 413 -7.41 0.78 -24.29
C LEU A 413 -7.85 2.13 -24.88
N GLU A 414 -6.94 2.88 -25.49
CA GLU A 414 -7.22 4.17 -26.12
C GLU A 414 -8.34 4.04 -27.17
N VAL A 415 -8.21 3.06 -28.08
CA VAL A 415 -9.17 2.85 -29.17
C VAL A 415 -10.54 2.35 -28.68
N LYS A 416 -10.60 1.47 -27.68
CA LYS A 416 -11.84 0.78 -27.27
C LYS A 416 -12.54 1.37 -26.05
N HIS A 417 -11.80 2.06 -25.18
CA HIS A 417 -12.28 2.53 -23.88
C HIS A 417 -11.89 3.99 -23.60
N GLY A 418 -11.03 4.60 -24.42
CA GLY A 418 -10.56 5.96 -24.24
C GLY A 418 -9.67 6.12 -23.00
N PRO A 419 -9.71 7.30 -22.34
CA PRO A 419 -8.89 7.55 -21.16
C PRO A 419 -9.21 6.56 -20.01
N CYS A 420 -8.21 5.81 -19.55
CA CYS A 420 -8.33 4.81 -18.47
C CYS A 420 -7.42 5.14 -17.28
N ASN A 421 -7.75 4.64 -16.09
CA ASN A 421 -6.91 4.63 -14.91
C ASN A 421 -6.31 3.23 -14.74
N ILE A 422 -5.00 3.09 -14.97
CA ILE A 422 -4.28 1.82 -14.93
C ILE A 422 -3.66 1.62 -13.56
N HIS A 423 -3.81 0.42 -13.01
CA HIS A 423 -3.26 -0.03 -11.74
C HIS A 423 -2.36 -1.25 -11.97
N MET A 424 -1.12 -1.18 -11.46
CA MET A 424 -0.16 -2.29 -11.51
C MET A 424 0.67 -2.36 -10.22
N ASP A 425 1.39 -3.45 -10.02
CA ASP A 425 2.24 -3.65 -8.85
C ASP A 425 3.50 -2.74 -8.89
N GLY A 426 4.33 -2.83 -7.85
CA GLY A 426 5.53 -2.01 -7.68
C GLY A 426 6.83 -2.60 -8.22
N ALA A 427 6.82 -3.67 -9.02
CA ALA A 427 8.02 -4.43 -9.41
C ALA A 427 9.11 -3.58 -10.09
N SER A 428 10.36 -4.01 -9.98
CA SER A 428 11.53 -3.28 -10.50
C SER A 428 11.49 -3.11 -12.03
N TYR A 429 11.05 -4.14 -12.76
CA TYR A 429 10.94 -4.11 -14.22
C TYR A 429 9.75 -3.26 -14.72
N HIS A 430 8.71 -3.07 -13.89
CA HIS A 430 7.64 -2.07 -14.12
C HIS A 430 8.09 -0.62 -13.90
N LYS A 431 9.24 -0.42 -13.25
CA LYS A 431 9.76 0.87 -12.80
C LYS A 431 11.10 1.23 -13.47
N ARG A 432 11.31 0.84 -14.74
CA ARG A 432 12.48 1.28 -15.50
C ARG A 432 12.51 2.82 -15.56
N LEU A 433 13.54 3.39 -14.95
CA LEU A 433 13.76 4.84 -14.90
C LEU A 433 14.30 5.36 -16.22
N THR A 434 13.83 6.54 -16.61
CA THR A 434 14.29 7.27 -17.81
C THR A 434 15.19 8.44 -17.45
N ASN A 435 15.17 8.85 -16.19
CA ASN A 435 16.05 9.83 -15.56
C ASN A 435 16.73 9.22 -14.31
N PRO A 436 17.52 8.16 -14.46
CA PRO A 436 18.17 7.52 -13.32
C PRO A 436 19.07 8.51 -12.58
N SER A 437 18.98 8.51 -11.25
CA SER A 437 19.89 9.24 -10.37
C SER A 437 20.92 8.29 -9.78
N PRO A 438 22.13 8.74 -9.44
CA PRO A 438 23.14 7.90 -8.83
C PRO A 438 22.67 7.24 -7.52
N ASN A 439 23.18 6.04 -7.28
CA ASN A 439 22.99 5.25 -6.07
C ASN A 439 24.32 4.59 -5.65
N LYS A 440 24.29 3.73 -4.62
CA LYS A 440 25.49 3.08 -4.06
C LYS A 440 26.23 2.15 -5.03
N SER A 441 25.60 1.69 -6.12
CA SER A 441 26.25 0.84 -7.13
C SER A 441 26.97 1.63 -8.23
N TRP A 442 26.79 2.95 -8.31
CA TRP A 442 27.47 3.79 -9.28
C TRP A 442 28.93 4.04 -8.89
N LEU A 443 29.83 4.01 -9.87
CA LEU A 443 31.23 4.37 -9.66
C LEU A 443 31.36 5.85 -9.31
N LYS A 444 32.27 6.21 -8.38
CA LYS A 444 32.48 7.59 -7.93
C LYS A 444 32.54 8.62 -9.09
N PRO A 445 33.29 8.40 -10.20
CA PRO A 445 33.32 9.35 -11.31
C PRO A 445 31.97 9.55 -12.00
N ALA A 446 31.12 8.51 -12.09
CA ALA A 446 29.78 8.63 -12.66
C ALA A 446 28.84 9.44 -11.76
N ILE A 447 29.00 9.36 -10.44
CA ILE A 447 28.29 10.22 -9.47
C ILE A 447 28.74 11.68 -9.63
N GLN A 448 30.06 11.89 -9.80
CA GLN A 448 30.65 13.22 -9.99
C GLN A 448 30.16 13.86 -11.30
N ASN A 449 30.26 13.17 -12.44
CA ASN A 449 29.75 13.64 -13.72
C ASN A 449 28.25 14.00 -13.64
N TRP A 450 27.43 13.18 -12.98
CA TRP A 450 26.00 13.49 -12.81
C TRP A 450 25.78 14.77 -12.00
N LEU A 451 26.60 15.03 -10.98
CA LEU A 451 26.53 16.28 -10.22
C LEU A 451 26.96 17.48 -11.08
N GLU A 452 27.99 17.35 -11.92
CA GLU A 452 28.40 18.39 -12.89
C GLU A 452 27.30 18.68 -13.91
N ASP A 453 26.71 17.65 -14.51
CA ASP A 453 25.59 17.76 -15.48
C ASP A 453 24.36 18.48 -14.89
N HIS A 454 24.16 18.40 -13.57
CA HIS A 454 23.08 19.06 -12.84
C HIS A 454 23.51 20.40 -12.20
N GLY A 455 24.76 20.84 -12.39
CA GLY A 455 25.28 22.09 -11.84
C GLY A 455 25.48 22.08 -10.31
N ILE A 456 25.61 20.91 -9.69
CA ILE A 456 25.71 20.73 -8.25
C ILE A 456 27.18 20.67 -7.84
N LEU A 457 27.59 21.61 -6.98
CA LEU A 457 28.97 21.69 -6.50
C LEU A 457 29.32 20.53 -5.54
N TYR A 458 30.49 19.93 -5.77
CA TYR A 458 31.10 18.93 -4.89
C TYR A 458 32.61 19.17 -4.76
N GLU A 459 33.20 18.67 -3.69
CA GLU A 459 34.64 18.73 -3.45
C GLU A 459 35.33 17.49 -4.07
N PRO A 460 36.47 17.63 -4.78
CA PRO A 460 37.16 16.47 -5.37
C PRO A 460 37.49 15.34 -4.39
N ARG A 461 37.62 15.69 -3.10
CA ARG A 461 37.89 14.78 -1.97
C ARG A 461 36.65 14.13 -1.36
N ASP A 462 35.42 14.56 -1.70
CA ASP A 462 34.18 13.97 -1.17
C ASP A 462 34.17 12.45 -1.35
N VAL A 463 33.76 11.70 -0.33
CA VAL A 463 33.53 10.25 -0.45
C VAL A 463 32.16 9.97 -1.08
N ILE A 464 31.93 8.74 -1.56
CA ILE A 464 30.66 8.34 -2.20
C ILE A 464 29.43 8.71 -1.34
N ALA A 465 29.49 8.54 -0.02
CA ALA A 465 28.40 8.94 0.88
C ALA A 465 28.07 10.45 0.81
N GLN A 466 29.09 11.32 0.82
CA GLN A 466 28.93 12.78 0.73
C GLN A 466 28.45 13.23 -0.65
N LEU A 467 28.84 12.52 -1.71
CA LEU A 467 28.30 12.76 -3.06
C LEU A 467 26.83 12.32 -3.14
N LEU A 468 26.48 11.16 -2.59
CA LEU A 468 25.10 10.65 -2.59
C LEU A 468 24.17 11.50 -1.71
N GLU A 469 24.66 12.11 -0.62
CA GLU A 469 23.90 13.10 0.15
C GLU A 469 23.48 14.29 -0.71
N ARG A 470 24.42 14.83 -1.52
CA ARG A 470 24.13 15.91 -2.49
C ARG A 470 23.18 15.45 -3.60
N VAL A 471 23.33 14.23 -4.11
CA VAL A 471 22.38 13.62 -5.07
C VAL A 471 20.99 13.50 -4.46
N ASN A 472 20.86 13.05 -3.21
CA ASN A 472 19.58 12.86 -2.52
C ASN A 472 18.82 14.21 -2.39
N LEU A 473 19.51 15.30 -2.07
CA LEU A 473 18.94 16.64 -1.97
C LEU A 473 18.41 17.19 -3.31
N HIS A 474 19.00 16.77 -4.43
CA HIS A 474 18.66 17.26 -5.78
C HIS A 474 18.02 16.18 -6.67
N ARG A 475 17.59 15.05 -6.09
CA ARG A 475 17.07 13.92 -6.86
C ARG A 475 15.81 14.35 -7.61
N PRO A 476 15.79 14.32 -8.95
CA PRO A 476 14.59 14.66 -9.72
C PRO A 476 13.46 13.66 -9.45
N VAL A 477 12.23 14.09 -9.67
CA VAL A 477 11.06 13.21 -9.58
C VAL A 477 11.24 12.02 -10.54
N PRO A 478 11.10 10.76 -10.09
CA PRO A 478 11.23 9.59 -10.94
C PRO A 478 10.27 9.59 -12.14
N ILE A 479 10.80 9.43 -13.35
CA ILE A 479 10.03 9.29 -14.59
C ILE A 479 10.22 7.88 -15.13
N TYR A 480 9.18 7.05 -14.96
CA TYR A 480 9.14 5.67 -15.44
C TYR A 480 8.71 5.59 -16.89
N GLU A 481 9.25 4.66 -17.68
CA GLU A 481 8.87 4.51 -19.10
C GLU A 481 7.38 4.16 -19.24
N ALA A 482 6.87 3.22 -18.44
CA ALA A 482 5.44 2.88 -18.42
C ALA A 482 4.53 4.09 -18.13
N GLN A 483 4.99 5.06 -17.32
CA GLN A 483 4.25 6.31 -17.10
C GLN A 483 4.21 7.17 -18.38
N LYS A 484 5.28 7.21 -19.17
CA LYS A 484 5.30 7.90 -20.47
C LYS A 484 4.36 7.23 -21.46
N THR A 485 4.44 5.91 -21.64
CA THR A 485 3.53 5.14 -22.51
C THR A 485 2.07 5.35 -22.11
N ALA A 486 1.72 5.20 -20.83
CA ALA A 486 0.36 5.43 -20.35
C ALA A 486 -0.11 6.87 -20.70
N THR A 487 0.71 7.87 -20.42
CA THR A 487 0.38 9.29 -20.65
C THR A 487 0.26 9.62 -22.15
N LYS A 488 1.12 9.04 -22.99
CA LYS A 488 1.09 9.16 -24.46
C LYS A 488 -0.25 8.73 -25.06
N HIS A 489 -0.83 7.65 -24.52
CA HIS A 489 -2.15 7.12 -24.89
C HIS A 489 -3.31 7.73 -24.06
N GLY A 490 -3.07 8.83 -23.34
CA GLY A 490 -4.08 9.54 -22.55
C GLY A 490 -4.52 8.84 -21.26
N HIS A 491 -3.88 7.74 -20.87
CA HIS A 491 -4.14 7.01 -19.62
C HIS A 491 -3.45 7.68 -18.41
N LEU A 492 -3.97 7.41 -17.22
CA LEU A 492 -3.29 7.69 -15.96
C LEU A 492 -2.83 6.36 -15.36
N LEU A 493 -1.67 6.34 -14.72
CA LEU A 493 -1.05 5.14 -14.19
C LEU A 493 -0.79 5.31 -12.68
N TYR A 494 -1.09 4.25 -11.92
CA TYR A 494 -0.99 4.21 -10.47
C TYR A 494 -0.35 2.91 -10.01
N PHE A 495 0.82 3.01 -9.38
CA PHE A 495 1.43 1.89 -8.68
C PHE A 495 0.63 1.55 -7.41
N THR A 496 0.31 0.27 -7.24
CA THR A 496 -0.35 -0.27 -6.04
C THR A 496 0.60 -0.17 -4.85
N PRO A 497 0.11 0.17 -3.64
CA PRO A 497 0.95 0.24 -2.44
C PRO A 497 1.67 -1.08 -2.17
N PRO A 498 2.95 -1.06 -1.73
CA PRO A 498 3.69 -2.28 -1.42
C PRO A 498 2.94 -3.18 -0.44
N TYR A 499 2.95 -4.50 -0.70
CA TYR A 499 2.33 -5.53 0.14
C TYR A 499 0.79 -5.45 0.28
N HIS A 500 0.09 -4.83 -0.67
CA HIS A 500 -1.38 -4.73 -0.69
C HIS A 500 -2.08 -5.40 -1.91
N PRO A 501 -1.86 -6.70 -2.18
CA PRO A 501 -2.52 -7.40 -3.29
C PRO A 501 -4.05 -7.42 -3.15
N GLU A 502 -4.60 -7.31 -1.94
CA GLU A 502 -6.04 -7.18 -1.71
C GLU A 502 -6.67 -5.86 -2.22
N LEU A 503 -5.84 -4.94 -2.75
CA LEU A 503 -6.28 -3.74 -3.48
C LEU A 503 -6.36 -3.95 -5.01
N GLN A 504 -6.00 -5.12 -5.54
CA GLN A 504 -6.05 -5.47 -6.96
C GLN A 504 -7.09 -6.60 -7.22
N PRO A 505 -8.19 -6.34 -7.97
CA PRO A 505 -9.20 -7.36 -8.26
C PRO A 505 -8.68 -8.55 -9.08
N ILE A 506 -7.61 -8.35 -9.87
CA ILE A 506 -7.00 -9.40 -10.71
C ILE A 506 -6.41 -10.55 -9.88
N GLU A 507 -5.93 -10.29 -8.66
CA GLU A 507 -5.47 -11.30 -7.72
C GLU A 507 -6.57 -12.29 -7.30
N LEU A 508 -7.82 -11.82 -7.21
CA LEU A 508 -8.98 -12.67 -6.97
C LEU A 508 -9.35 -13.50 -8.21
N VAL A 509 -9.07 -12.99 -9.41
CA VAL A 509 -9.21 -13.72 -10.68
C VAL A 509 -8.13 -14.81 -10.81
N TRP A 510 -6.88 -14.53 -10.43
CA TRP A 510 -5.83 -15.53 -10.29
C TRP A 510 -6.18 -16.60 -9.27
N GLY A 511 -6.68 -16.20 -8.09
CA GLY A 511 -7.20 -17.13 -7.10
C GLY A 511 -8.29 -18.05 -7.65
N LEU A 512 -9.22 -17.52 -8.46
CA LEU A 512 -10.26 -18.32 -9.12
C LEU A 512 -9.68 -19.34 -10.10
N ILE A 513 -8.81 -18.90 -11.02
CA ILE A 513 -8.20 -19.75 -12.06
C ILE A 513 -7.33 -20.83 -11.43
N LYS A 514 -6.41 -20.45 -10.53
CA LYS A 514 -5.51 -21.36 -9.82
C LYS A 514 -6.30 -22.43 -9.08
N ASN A 515 -7.35 -22.06 -8.33
CA ASN A 515 -8.19 -23.03 -7.62
C ASN A 515 -8.91 -24.03 -8.56
N ARG A 516 -9.41 -23.59 -9.72
CA ARG A 516 -10.06 -24.51 -10.68
C ARG A 516 -9.05 -25.50 -11.28
N ILE A 517 -7.84 -25.04 -11.64
CA ILE A 517 -6.74 -25.90 -12.10
C ILE A 517 -6.26 -26.85 -10.98
N ALA A 518 -6.19 -26.37 -9.74
CA ALA A 518 -5.78 -27.13 -8.57
C ALA A 518 -6.75 -28.29 -8.21
N LEU A 519 -8.04 -28.14 -8.55
CA LEU A 519 -9.07 -29.18 -8.44
C LEU A 519 -9.01 -30.16 -9.63
N ASN A 520 -8.78 -29.67 -10.85
CA ASN A 520 -8.58 -30.49 -12.05
C ASN A 520 -7.09 -30.54 -12.45
N ARG A 521 -6.25 -31.13 -11.58
CA ARG A 521 -4.78 -31.10 -11.69
C ARG A 521 -4.27 -31.46 -13.09
N ALA A 522 -3.29 -30.73 -13.59
CA ALA A 522 -2.57 -31.07 -14.81
C ALA A 522 -1.72 -32.36 -14.65
N SER A 523 -1.56 -33.08 -15.76
CA SER A 523 -0.74 -34.29 -15.86
C SER A 523 0.70 -33.98 -16.27
N ASN A 524 0.87 -33.02 -17.19
CA ASN A 524 2.12 -32.54 -17.79
C ASN A 524 1.99 -31.05 -18.20
N ALA A 525 3.07 -30.46 -18.74
CA ALA A 525 3.10 -29.04 -19.11
C ALA A 525 2.16 -28.67 -20.28
N THR A 526 1.99 -29.54 -21.27
CA THR A 526 1.09 -29.33 -22.42
C THR A 526 -0.38 -29.35 -21.99
N ASP A 527 -0.74 -30.27 -21.10
CA ASP A 527 -2.05 -30.33 -20.45
C ASP A 527 -2.31 -29.09 -19.57
N LEU A 528 -1.31 -28.65 -18.80
CA LEU A 528 -1.42 -27.41 -18.02
C LEU A 528 -1.66 -26.17 -18.91
N ASN A 529 -0.92 -26.04 -20.01
CA ASN A 529 -1.09 -24.90 -20.92
C ASN A 529 -2.50 -24.83 -21.52
N LYS A 530 -3.09 -25.98 -21.88
CA LYS A 530 -4.49 -26.06 -22.32
C LYS A 530 -5.45 -25.65 -21.21
N LYS A 531 -5.28 -26.19 -20.00
CA LYS A 531 -6.13 -25.86 -18.84
C LYS A 531 -6.06 -24.39 -18.44
N VAL A 532 -4.89 -23.76 -18.55
CA VAL A 532 -4.73 -22.31 -18.33
C VAL A 532 -5.58 -21.53 -19.35
N ALA A 533 -5.45 -21.80 -20.65
CA ALA A 533 -6.25 -21.16 -21.69
C ALA A 533 -7.76 -21.36 -21.50
N GLU A 534 -8.18 -22.60 -21.19
CA GLU A 534 -9.59 -22.94 -20.94
C GLU A 534 -10.15 -22.22 -19.71
N GLU A 535 -9.42 -22.14 -18.60
CA GLU A 535 -9.91 -21.50 -17.38
C GLU A 535 -9.91 -19.97 -17.45
N LEU A 536 -8.98 -19.37 -18.20
CA LEU A 536 -9.00 -17.95 -18.57
C LEU A 536 -10.29 -17.60 -19.34
N GLY A 537 -10.66 -18.44 -20.33
CA GLY A 537 -11.92 -18.29 -21.08
C GLY A 537 -13.20 -18.53 -20.26
N LYS A 538 -13.10 -19.10 -19.05
CA LYS A 538 -14.22 -19.32 -18.11
C LYS A 538 -14.30 -18.25 -17.00
N VAL A 539 -13.57 -17.14 -17.11
CA VAL A 539 -13.73 -15.98 -16.22
C VAL A 539 -14.83 -15.08 -16.79
N THR A 540 -15.90 -14.88 -16.02
CA THR A 540 -17.07 -14.13 -16.49
C THR A 540 -17.06 -12.67 -16.01
N PRO A 541 -17.83 -11.76 -16.65
CA PRO A 541 -17.98 -10.38 -16.18
C PRO A 541 -18.45 -10.27 -14.73
N GLU A 542 -19.32 -11.19 -14.29
CA GLU A 542 -19.81 -11.24 -12.91
C GLU A 542 -18.68 -11.56 -11.92
N ASN A 543 -17.64 -12.30 -12.33
CA ASN A 543 -16.45 -12.53 -11.51
C ASN A 543 -15.69 -11.22 -11.30
N TRP A 544 -15.38 -10.50 -12.38
CA TRP A 544 -14.73 -9.18 -12.32
C TRP A 544 -15.51 -8.18 -11.47
N CYS A 545 -16.80 -8.02 -11.72
CA CYS A 545 -17.65 -7.10 -10.95
C CYS A 545 -17.75 -7.51 -9.47
N LYS A 546 -17.88 -8.81 -9.16
CA LYS A 546 -17.86 -9.32 -7.77
C LYS A 546 -16.55 -9.00 -7.07
N TYR A 547 -15.42 -9.20 -7.73
CA TYR A 547 -14.08 -8.97 -7.15
C TYR A 547 -13.77 -7.49 -7.00
N TYR A 548 -14.17 -6.65 -7.95
CA TYR A 548 -14.10 -5.19 -7.80
C TYR A 548 -14.88 -4.72 -6.55
N ARG A 549 -16.13 -5.20 -6.37
CA ARG A 549 -16.92 -4.91 -5.15
C ARG A 549 -16.33 -5.53 -3.87
N HIS A 550 -15.51 -6.57 -3.97
CA HIS A 550 -14.80 -7.17 -2.83
C HIS A 550 -13.63 -6.27 -2.41
N VAL A 551 -12.78 -5.87 -3.36
CA VAL A 551 -11.66 -4.93 -3.15
C VAL A 551 -12.14 -3.62 -2.53
N GLN A 552 -13.30 -3.12 -2.96
CA GLN A 552 -13.92 -1.93 -2.35
C GLN A 552 -14.16 -2.05 -0.83
N LYS A 553 -14.26 -3.25 -0.26
CA LYS A 553 -14.37 -3.42 1.19
C LYS A 553 -13.03 -3.21 1.90
N PHE A 554 -11.91 -3.59 1.28
CA PHE A 554 -10.55 -3.38 1.82
C PHE A 554 -10.18 -1.90 1.79
N GLU A 555 -10.42 -1.22 0.68
CA GLU A 555 -10.20 0.23 0.56
C GLU A 555 -10.97 1.00 1.65
N ASN A 556 -12.27 0.75 1.81
CA ASN A 556 -13.10 1.37 2.85
C ASN A 556 -12.63 1.03 4.28
N LYS A 557 -12.01 -0.13 4.49
CA LYS A 557 -11.44 -0.54 5.77
C LYS A 557 -10.12 0.19 6.05
N TYR A 558 -9.28 0.39 5.04
CA TYR A 558 -8.01 1.11 5.16
C TYR A 558 -8.20 2.61 5.29
N LEU A 559 -9.17 3.20 4.59
CA LEU A 559 -9.57 4.59 4.78
C LEU A 559 -9.97 4.88 6.24
N LYS A 560 -10.84 4.06 6.83
CA LYS A 560 -11.20 4.19 8.26
C LYS A 560 -9.99 4.04 9.19
N ALA A 561 -9.08 3.14 8.86
CA ALA A 561 -7.87 2.93 9.65
C ALA A 561 -6.88 4.11 9.56
N LEU A 562 -6.88 4.87 8.45
CA LEU A 562 -6.08 6.10 8.33
C LEU A 562 -6.61 7.22 9.25
N ASP A 563 -7.93 7.30 9.43
CA ASP A 563 -8.55 8.26 10.37
C ASP A 563 -8.29 7.88 11.85
N ASP A 564 -8.13 6.59 12.14
CA ASP A 564 -7.97 6.03 13.51
C ASP A 564 -6.51 5.77 13.94
N CYS A 565 -5.50 6.04 13.09
CA CYS A 565 -4.12 5.58 13.32
C CYS A 565 -3.32 6.46 14.30
N PRO A 566 -2.79 5.93 15.42
CA PRO A 566 -1.75 6.62 16.18
C PRO A 566 -0.44 6.58 15.38
N LEU A 567 0.10 7.74 15.02
CA LEU A 567 1.43 7.82 14.42
C LEU A 567 2.46 7.32 15.44
N ILE A 568 3.12 6.20 15.13
CA ILE A 568 4.30 5.76 15.86
C ILE A 568 5.44 6.68 15.40
N SER A 569 5.96 7.50 16.31
CA SER A 569 7.15 8.31 16.04
C SER A 569 8.37 7.39 15.98
N ASP A 570 8.97 7.28 14.80
CA ASP A 570 10.26 6.60 14.65
C ASP A 570 11.31 7.33 15.50
N VAL A 571 11.91 6.62 16.47
CA VAL A 571 13.07 7.11 17.21
C VAL A 571 14.30 6.89 16.33
N GLU A 572 15.07 7.96 16.11
CA GLU A 572 16.22 8.01 15.20
C GLU A 572 17.15 6.79 15.37
N GLY A 573 17.32 6.03 14.30
CA GLY A 573 18.11 4.81 14.27
C GLY A 573 18.58 4.46 12.86
N SER A 574 19.61 5.16 12.39
CA SER A 574 20.49 4.87 11.24
C SER A 574 19.82 4.35 9.95
N GLU A 575 19.82 5.18 8.91
CA GLU A 575 19.38 4.84 7.56
C GLU A 575 20.28 3.78 6.88
N GLU A 576 19.96 2.50 7.08
CA GLU A 576 20.39 1.44 6.17
C GLU A 576 19.33 1.21 5.09
N GLU A 577 19.53 1.82 3.92
CA GLU A 577 18.89 1.37 2.68
C GLU A 577 19.41 -0.05 2.35
N GLY A 578 18.69 -1.06 2.82
CA GLY A 578 18.87 -2.45 2.41
C GLY A 578 18.20 -2.71 1.07
N GLU A 579 18.97 -2.71 -0.02
CA GLU A 579 18.60 -3.34 -1.29
C GLU A 579 18.67 -4.88 -1.17
N ASP A 580 17.85 -5.46 -0.29
CA ASP A 580 17.71 -6.91 -0.13
C ASP A 580 16.29 -7.37 -0.47
N ALA A 581 16.07 -7.52 -1.78
CA ALA A 581 14.95 -8.29 -2.31
C ALA A 581 15.44 -9.68 -2.78
N ASP A 582 16.20 -10.38 -1.93
CA ASP A 582 16.47 -11.80 -2.16
C ASP A 582 15.17 -12.59 -1.93
N SER A 583 14.56 -13.01 -3.04
CA SER A 583 13.32 -13.78 -3.06
C SER A 583 13.61 -15.23 -2.71
N SER A 584 13.93 -15.50 -1.44
CA SER A 584 13.92 -16.86 -0.90
C SER A 584 12.49 -17.38 -0.92
N ASP A 585 12.18 -18.14 -1.97
CA ASP A 585 10.86 -18.56 -2.47
C ASP A 585 10.11 -19.57 -1.58
N GLU A 586 10.07 -19.33 -0.26
CA GLU A 586 9.27 -20.05 0.74
C GLU A 586 7.91 -19.35 0.99
N GLU A 587 7.21 -19.01 -0.09
CA GLU A 587 5.76 -19.02 -0.04
C GLU A 587 5.29 -20.47 0.16
N ASP A 588 5.03 -20.81 1.43
CA ASP A 588 4.02 -21.81 1.80
C ASP A 588 2.77 -21.52 0.94
N ASP A 589 2.38 -22.45 0.06
CA ASP A 589 1.14 -22.42 -0.72
C ASP A 589 -0.11 -22.57 0.21
N GLU A 590 -0.25 -21.70 1.21
CA GLU A 590 -1.50 -21.50 1.94
C GLU A 590 -2.47 -20.79 1.00
N VAL A 591 -3.16 -21.61 0.18
CA VAL A 591 -4.29 -21.24 -0.67
C VAL A 591 -5.09 -20.15 0.03
N ILE A 592 -5.05 -18.93 -0.51
CA ILE A 592 -5.73 -17.77 0.08
C ILE A 592 -7.23 -18.06 0.05
N HIS A 593 -7.71 -18.62 1.16
CA HIS A 593 -9.10 -18.93 1.39
C HIS A 593 -9.84 -17.62 1.67
N TYR A 594 -10.13 -16.89 0.61
CA TYR A 594 -11.31 -16.05 0.57
C TYR A 594 -12.52 -16.96 0.83
N SER A 595 -13.00 -16.95 2.07
CA SER A 595 -14.23 -17.62 2.46
C SER A 595 -15.38 -16.98 1.69
N PHE A 596 -15.90 -17.72 0.71
CA PHE A 596 -17.04 -17.33 -0.11
C PHE A 596 -18.37 -17.49 0.62
#